data_AF-A0A097ZIK1-F1
#
_entry.id   AF-A0A097ZIK1-F1
#
_cell.length_a   1.000
_cell.length_b   1.000
_cell.length_c   1.000
_cell.angle_alpha   90.00
_cell.angle_beta   90.00
_cell.angle_gamma   90.00
#
_symmetry.space_group_name_H-M   'P 1'
#
loop_
_entity.id
_entity.type
_entity.pdbx_description
1 polymer ?
#
loop_
_entity_poly.entity_id
_entity_poly.type
_entity_poly.pdbx_seq_one_letter_code
_entity_poly.pdbx_strand_id
1 'polypeptide(L)'
;CTLLLGTAIINASLAVWMCQILGMTWLSTVICAFGIFFIGEILPHSVASRHGLAIAAKTIWVTRLLMVLSFPISYPISKLLDLILNQEISNFYTREKLLEMLRVTDPYHDLVKEELNIIQGALELRTKTVEDVLTPLTDCFMLAADAVLDFNTMTEIMQSGYTRIPVFEIERSNIVDILFVKDLAFVDPDDCTPLKTITQFYKHPLHCVFSDTKLDAMLEEFKK
;
A
#
# COMPACT_ATOMS: atom_id res chain seq x y z
N CYS A 1 4.46 22.69 18.32
CA CYS A 1 5.56 23.12 19.20
C CYS A 1 5.32 24.46 19.91
N THR A 2 4.72 25.45 19.25
CA THR A 2 4.43 26.77 19.85
C THR A 2 3.56 26.71 21.11
N LEU A 3 2.54 25.84 21.13
CA LEU A 3 1.67 25.64 22.31
C LEU A 3 2.42 25.03 23.50
N LEU A 4 3.32 24.06 23.27
CA LEU A 4 4.13 23.41 24.31
C LEU A 4 5.16 24.37 24.92
N LEU A 5 5.78 25.21 24.09
CA LEU A 5 6.68 26.27 24.58
C LEU A 5 5.90 27.33 25.37
N GLY A 6 4.70 27.70 24.90
CA GLY A 6 3.82 28.63 25.60
C GLY A 6 3.41 28.12 26.99
N THR A 7 2.98 26.86 27.09
CA THR A 7 2.63 26.26 28.40
C THR A 7 3.84 26.17 29.32
N ALA A 8 5.01 25.80 28.80
CA ALA A 8 6.24 25.74 29.61
C ALA A 8 6.63 27.12 30.17
N ILE A 9 6.56 28.17 29.35
CA ILE A 9 6.87 29.55 29.78
C ILE A 9 5.84 30.03 30.81
N ILE A 10 4.54 29.77 30.58
CA ILE A 10 3.48 30.18 31.50
C ILE A 10 3.65 29.45 32.85
N ASN A 11 3.87 28.14 32.85
CA ASN A 11 4.07 27.36 34.07
C ASN A 11 5.33 27.81 34.83
N ALA A 12 6.43 28.10 34.12
CA ALA A 12 7.64 28.63 34.74
C ALA A 12 7.41 30.03 35.36
N SER A 13 6.68 30.91 34.65
CA SER A 13 6.36 32.24 35.16
C SER A 13 5.43 32.21 36.38
N LEU A 14 4.42 31.33 36.36
CA LEU A 14 3.49 31.10 37.46
C LEU A 14 4.24 30.54 38.69
N ALA A 15 5.20 29.65 38.46
CA ALA A 15 6.04 29.08 39.52
C ALA A 15 6.87 30.14 40.23
N VAL A 16 7.55 31.01 39.46
CA VAL A 16 8.34 32.10 40.01
C VAL A 16 7.46 33.08 40.80
N TRP A 17 6.29 33.41 40.27
CA TRP A 17 5.35 34.33 40.92
C TRP A 17 4.78 33.77 42.24
N MET A 18 4.38 32.50 42.26
CA MET A 18 3.91 31.85 43.50
C MET A 18 5.01 31.70 44.55
N CYS A 19 6.23 31.35 44.14
CA CYS A 19 7.38 31.28 45.05
C CYS A 19 7.72 32.65 45.69
N GLN A 20 7.51 33.75 44.97
CA GLN A 20 7.71 35.10 45.50
C GLN A 20 6.64 35.49 46.54
N ILE A 21 5.40 35.02 46.39
CA ILE A 21 4.29 35.37 47.28
C ILE A 21 4.32 34.57 48.59
N LEU A 22 4.62 33.26 48.53
CA LEU A 22 4.51 32.39 49.71
C LEU A 22 5.79 32.35 50.57
N GLY A 23 6.90 32.94 50.10
CA GLY A 23 8.18 32.97 50.82
C GLY A 23 8.90 31.62 50.87
N MET A 24 10.20 31.67 51.17
CA MET A 24 11.15 30.56 50.97
C MET A 24 11.16 29.58 52.16
N THR A 25 10.06 28.86 52.36
CA THR A 25 9.98 27.71 53.27
C THR A 25 9.73 26.41 52.48
N TRP A 26 10.19 25.28 53.02
CA TRP A 26 10.06 23.98 52.36
C TRP A 26 8.58 23.57 52.18
N LEU A 27 7.72 23.88 53.15
CA LEU A 27 6.26 23.68 53.07
C LEU A 27 5.61 24.49 51.95
N SER A 28 6.00 25.76 51.82
CA SER A 28 5.54 26.65 50.74
C SER A 28 5.91 26.09 49.36
N THR A 29 7.12 25.54 49.20
CA THR A 29 7.59 24.99 47.93
C THR A 29 6.77 23.78 47.49
N VAL A 30 6.44 22.87 48.41
CA VAL A 30 5.61 21.69 48.12
C VAL A 30 4.19 22.11 47.73
N ILE A 31 3.59 23.04 48.47
CA ILE A 31 2.23 23.53 48.19
C ILE A 31 2.18 24.26 46.83
N CYS A 32 3.20 25.06 46.52
CA CYS A 32 3.34 25.70 45.20
C CYS A 32 3.46 24.66 44.08
N ALA A 33 4.33 23.65 44.24
CA ALA A 33 4.53 22.61 43.22
C ALA A 33 3.23 21.85 42.92
N PHE A 34 2.48 21.44 43.95
CA PHE A 34 1.17 20.82 43.75
C PHE A 34 0.15 21.78 43.13
N GLY A 35 0.10 23.03 43.57
CA GLY A 35 -0.80 24.05 43.00
C GLY A 35 -0.56 24.27 41.51
N ILE A 36 0.71 24.40 41.10
CA ILE A 36 1.10 24.59 39.70
C ILE A 36 0.80 23.33 38.87
N PHE A 37 1.03 22.13 39.41
CA PHE A 37 0.72 20.89 38.71
C PHE A 37 -0.80 20.74 38.45
N PHE A 38 -1.63 21.01 39.45
CA PHE A 38 -3.08 20.91 39.31
C PHE A 38 -3.68 22.01 38.43
N ILE A 39 -3.25 23.27 38.62
CA ILE A 39 -3.82 24.43 37.91
C ILE A 39 -3.19 24.61 36.53
N GLY A 40 -1.89 24.39 36.40
CA GLY A 40 -1.11 24.63 35.18
C GLY A 40 -1.16 23.48 34.17
N GLU A 41 -1.38 22.23 34.61
CA GLU A 41 -1.39 21.07 33.70
C GLU A 41 -2.72 20.31 33.72
N ILE A 42 -3.19 19.88 34.89
CA ILE A 42 -4.34 18.95 34.97
C ILE A 42 -5.66 19.64 34.56
N LEU A 43 -5.94 20.82 35.09
CA LEU A 43 -7.16 21.58 34.79
C LEU A 43 -7.27 21.94 33.29
N PRO A 44 -6.27 22.57 32.65
CA PRO A 44 -6.36 22.90 31.23
C PRO A 44 -6.43 21.66 30.36
N HIS A 45 -5.71 20.58 30.70
CA HIS A 45 -5.77 19.32 29.95
C HIS A 45 -7.15 18.67 30.02
N SER A 46 -7.77 18.66 31.21
CA SER A 46 -9.12 18.12 31.41
C SER A 46 -10.19 18.92 30.66
N VAL A 47 -10.11 20.26 30.71
CA VAL A 47 -11.05 21.14 30.00
C VAL A 47 -10.86 21.07 28.47
N ALA A 48 -9.61 21.01 27.99
CA ALA A 48 -9.29 20.86 26.58
C ALA A 48 -9.74 19.51 26.02
N SER A 49 -9.64 18.43 26.80
CA SER A 49 -10.11 17.10 26.41
C SER A 49 -11.64 17.06 26.18
N ARG A 50 -12.42 17.81 26.97
CA ARG A 50 -13.89 17.80 26.90
C ARG A 50 -14.51 18.85 25.95
N HIS A 51 -13.89 20.02 25.79
CA HIS A 51 -14.43 21.15 24.99
C HIS A 51 -13.42 21.76 24.00
N GLY A 52 -12.37 21.02 23.64
CA GLY A 52 -11.22 21.51 22.87
C GLY A 52 -11.59 22.26 21.57
N LEU A 53 -12.53 21.74 20.78
CA LEU A 53 -12.94 22.38 19.51
C LEU A 53 -13.66 23.72 19.71
N ALA A 54 -14.54 23.83 20.70
CA ALA A 54 -15.33 25.05 20.95
C ALA A 54 -14.48 26.18 21.54
N ILE A 55 -13.54 25.84 22.42
CA ILE A 55 -12.60 26.79 23.04
C ILE A 55 -11.54 27.23 22.03
N ALA A 56 -11.06 26.31 21.17
CA ALA A 56 -10.13 26.64 20.09
C ALA A 56 -10.73 27.62 19.08
N ALA A 57 -12.01 27.44 18.70
CA ALA A 57 -12.69 28.34 17.76
C ALA A 57 -12.81 29.78 18.30
N LYS A 58 -13.07 29.95 19.60
CA LYS A 58 -13.25 31.29 20.21
C LYS A 58 -11.93 31.99 20.54
N THR A 59 -10.85 31.24 20.71
CA THR A 59 -9.51 31.77 21.07
C THR A 59 -8.60 31.95 19.85
N ILE A 60 -9.14 31.80 18.64
CA ILE A 60 -8.40 31.76 17.37
C ILE A 60 -7.56 33.03 17.10
N TRP A 61 -8.00 34.18 17.61
CA TRP A 61 -7.26 35.44 17.44
C TRP A 61 -6.02 35.51 18.34
N VAL A 62 -6.15 35.06 19.60
CA VAL A 62 -5.05 35.03 20.57
C VAL A 62 -4.01 33.97 20.19
N THR A 63 -4.45 32.80 19.73
CA THR A 63 -3.53 31.74 19.27
C THR A 63 -2.77 32.16 18.02
N ARG A 64 -3.41 32.88 17.09
CA ARG A 64 -2.75 33.41 15.90
C ARG A 64 -1.68 34.45 16.24
N LEU A 65 -1.93 35.32 17.21
CA LEU A 65 -0.95 36.30 17.69
C LEU A 65 0.26 35.61 18.34
N LEU A 66 0.01 34.62 19.21
CA LEU A 66 1.07 33.78 19.81
C LEU A 66 1.87 32.99 18.75
N MET A 67 1.21 32.49 17.71
CA MET A 67 1.85 31.80 16.60
C MET A 67 2.77 32.74 15.81
N VAL A 68 2.35 33.98 15.55
CA VAL A 68 3.19 34.98 14.88
C VAL A 68 4.40 35.37 15.75
N LEU A 69 4.20 35.55 17.06
CA LEU A 69 5.30 35.89 17.98
C LEU A 69 6.34 34.76 18.08
N SER A 70 5.89 33.51 18.07
CA SER A 70 6.74 32.33 18.17
C SER A 70 7.24 31.82 16.80
N PHE A 71 6.75 32.38 15.70
CA PHE A 71 7.16 32.08 14.33
C PHE A 71 8.68 32.14 14.09
N PRO A 72 9.42 33.20 14.50
CA PRO A 72 10.86 33.29 14.21
C PRO A 72 11.70 32.18 14.86
N ILE A 73 11.22 31.61 15.97
CA ILE A 73 11.92 30.56 16.72
C ILE A 73 11.43 29.17 16.30
N SER A 74 10.13 29.01 16.08
CA SER A 74 9.55 27.71 15.72
C SER A 74 9.84 27.32 14.26
N TYR A 75 9.96 28.28 13.35
CA TYR A 75 10.23 28.00 11.93
C TYR A 75 11.56 27.26 11.68
N PRO A 76 12.73 27.69 12.20
CA PRO A 76 13.98 26.97 11.98
C PRO A 76 14.00 25.59 12.65
N ILE A 77 13.38 25.45 13.83
CA ILE A 77 13.30 24.18 14.56
C ILE A 77 12.44 23.17 13.77
N SER A 78 11.27 23.59 13.30
CA SER A 78 10.41 22.75 12.46
C SER A 78 11.09 22.38 11.14
N LYS A 79 11.76 23.32 10.48
CA LYS A 79 12.49 23.06 9.23
C LYS A 79 13.66 22.10 9.42
N LEU A 80 14.38 22.18 10.54
CA LEU A 80 15.46 21.25 10.87
C LEU A 80 14.92 19.84 11.16
N LEU A 81 13.81 19.75 11.91
CA LEU A 81 13.16 18.49 12.21
C LEU A 81 12.60 17.85 10.94
N ASP A 82 11.93 18.62 10.08
CA ASP A 82 11.42 18.15 8.80
C ASP A 82 12.57 17.71 7.87
N LEU A 83 13.72 18.40 7.86
CA LEU A 83 14.85 17.98 7.03
C LEU A 83 15.44 16.62 7.44
N ILE A 84 15.55 16.40 8.76
CA ILE A 84 16.09 15.15 9.33
C ILE A 84 15.07 14.02 9.15
N LEU A 85 13.78 14.30 9.36
CA LEU A 85 12.73 13.29 9.38
C LEU A 85 12.22 12.94 7.97
N ASN A 86 12.25 13.88 7.01
CA ASN A 86 11.75 13.67 5.65
C ASN A 86 12.64 12.73 4.80
N GLN A 87 13.90 12.49 5.21
CA GLN A 87 14.79 11.54 4.53
C GLN A 87 14.45 10.07 4.83
N GLU A 88 13.97 9.76 6.03
CA GLU A 88 13.60 8.39 6.41
C GLU A 88 12.12 8.09 6.20
N ILE A 89 11.25 9.09 6.32
CA ILE A 89 9.79 8.91 6.26
C ILE A 89 9.27 8.86 4.81
N SER A 90 9.82 9.63 3.88
CA SER A 90 9.21 9.81 2.55
C SER A 90 9.13 8.55 1.69
N ASN A 91 10.04 7.59 1.83
CA ASN A 91 10.09 6.43 0.93
C ASN A 91 9.37 5.19 1.48
N PHE A 92 9.26 5.05 2.81
CA PHE A 92 8.62 3.88 3.44
C PHE A 92 7.19 4.15 3.96
N TYR A 93 6.86 5.40 4.35
CA TYR A 93 5.57 5.65 5.02
C TYR A 93 4.33 5.61 4.13
N THR A 94 4.41 5.80 2.81
CA THR A 94 3.16 6.00 2.04
C THR A 94 2.41 4.71 1.72
N ARG A 95 3.06 3.54 1.73
CA ARG A 95 2.40 2.27 1.36
C ARG A 95 2.09 1.40 2.57
N GLU A 96 3.10 1.08 3.37
CA GLU A 96 2.97 0.18 4.52
C GLU A 96 2.09 0.80 5.61
N LYS A 97 2.30 2.09 5.94
CA LYS A 97 1.46 2.79 6.92
C LYS A 97 0.04 3.01 6.43
N LEU A 98 -0.18 3.16 5.13
CA LEU A 98 -1.52 3.31 4.54
C LEU A 98 -2.27 1.98 4.65
N LEU A 99 -1.58 0.85 4.40
CA LEU A 99 -2.09 -0.50 4.67
C LEU A 99 -2.33 -0.74 6.16
N GLU A 100 -1.43 -0.33 7.05
CA GLU A 100 -1.59 -0.48 8.50
C GLU A 100 -2.72 0.37 9.06
N MET A 101 -2.84 1.63 8.65
CA MET A 101 -3.95 2.50 9.04
C MET A 101 -5.29 1.93 8.60
N LEU A 102 -5.36 1.41 7.39
CA LEU A 102 -6.56 0.74 6.88
C LEU A 102 -6.87 -0.55 7.65
N ARG A 103 -5.86 -1.35 8.01
CA ARG A 103 -6.03 -2.58 8.81
C ARG A 103 -6.47 -2.31 10.25
N VAL A 104 -6.04 -1.20 10.84
CA VAL A 104 -6.37 -0.83 12.23
C VAL A 104 -7.75 -0.18 12.34
N THR A 105 -8.32 0.33 11.23
CA THR A 105 -9.54 1.14 11.27
C THR A 105 -10.84 0.35 11.47
N ASP A 106 -10.95 -0.96 11.21
CA ASP A 106 -12.22 -1.64 11.51
C ASP A 106 -12.18 -3.18 11.65
N PRO A 107 -12.63 -3.75 12.80
CA PRO A 107 -12.86 -5.18 12.97
C PRO A 107 -14.27 -5.66 12.56
N TYR A 108 -15.19 -4.76 12.17
CA TYR A 108 -16.58 -5.11 11.85
C TYR A 108 -17.03 -4.50 10.53
N HIS A 109 -16.57 -5.03 9.38
CA HIS A 109 -17.29 -4.99 8.09
C HIS A 109 -16.53 -5.82 7.05
N ASP A 110 -17.03 -7.02 6.71
CA ASP A 110 -16.44 -7.89 5.68
C ASP A 110 -16.34 -7.19 4.30
N LEU A 111 -17.23 -6.22 4.02
CA LEU A 111 -17.18 -5.40 2.81
C LEU A 111 -15.90 -4.55 2.71
N VAL A 112 -15.38 -4.06 3.84
CA VAL A 112 -14.12 -3.30 3.86
C VAL A 112 -12.93 -4.22 3.58
N LYS A 113 -12.97 -5.47 4.06
CA LYS A 113 -11.88 -6.42 3.84
C LYS A 113 -11.70 -6.78 2.37
N GLU A 114 -12.79 -6.91 1.62
CA GLU A 114 -12.73 -7.15 0.18
C GLU A 114 -12.15 -5.95 -0.58
N GLU A 115 -12.58 -4.73 -0.26
CA GLU A 115 -11.99 -3.50 -0.80
C GLU A 115 -10.49 -3.38 -0.48
N LEU A 116 -10.09 -3.71 0.75
CA LEU A 116 -8.69 -3.73 1.15
C LEU A 116 -7.87 -4.78 0.40
N ASN A 117 -8.42 -5.97 0.17
CA ASN A 117 -7.75 -7.00 -0.63
C ASN A 117 -7.57 -6.55 -2.09
N ILE A 118 -8.56 -5.85 -2.66
CA ILE A 118 -8.46 -5.29 -4.01
C ILE A 118 -7.36 -4.22 -4.06
N ILE A 119 -7.34 -3.28 -3.10
CA ILE A 119 -6.31 -2.23 -3.03
C ILE A 119 -4.92 -2.85 -2.84
N GLN A 120 -4.80 -3.85 -1.97
CA GLN A 120 -3.55 -4.56 -1.75
C GLN A 120 -3.08 -5.25 -3.04
N GLY A 121 -3.96 -6.00 -3.72
CA GLY A 121 -3.65 -6.64 -5.00
C GLY A 121 -3.22 -5.64 -6.08
N ALA A 122 -3.90 -4.49 -6.16
CA ALA A 122 -3.53 -3.42 -7.08
C ALA A 122 -2.16 -2.81 -6.78
N LEU A 123 -1.81 -2.65 -5.49
CA LEU A 123 -0.47 -2.21 -5.10
C LEU A 123 0.61 -3.23 -5.45
N GLU A 124 0.33 -4.52 -5.23
CA GLU A 124 1.25 -5.62 -5.52
C GLU A 124 1.53 -5.77 -7.02
N LEU A 125 0.53 -5.56 -7.89
CA LEU A 125 0.70 -5.61 -9.35
C LEU A 125 1.74 -4.62 -9.86
N ARG A 126 1.89 -3.45 -9.21
CA ARG A 126 2.86 -2.44 -9.62
C ARG A 126 4.30 -2.77 -9.21
N THR A 127 4.47 -3.68 -8.25
CA THR A 127 5.78 -4.06 -7.70
C THR A 127 6.27 -5.41 -8.20
N LYS A 128 5.36 -6.35 -8.47
CA LYS A 128 5.69 -7.69 -8.96
C LYS A 128 6.07 -7.67 -10.43
N THR A 129 6.92 -8.62 -10.79
CA THR A 129 7.38 -8.88 -12.15
C THR A 129 6.71 -10.13 -12.72
N VAL A 130 6.86 -10.37 -14.03
CA VAL A 130 6.37 -11.58 -14.68
C VAL A 130 7.00 -12.84 -14.07
N GLU A 131 8.27 -12.77 -13.68
CA GLU A 131 8.98 -13.87 -13.01
C GLU A 131 8.27 -14.36 -11.73
N ASP A 132 7.65 -13.45 -10.97
CA ASP A 132 7.00 -13.78 -9.70
C ASP A 132 5.66 -14.55 -9.89
N VAL A 133 5.09 -14.54 -11.09
CA VAL A 133 3.72 -15.06 -11.35
C VAL A 133 3.70 -16.12 -12.47
N LEU A 134 4.77 -16.23 -13.27
CA LEU A 134 4.82 -17.20 -14.36
C LEU A 134 4.74 -18.65 -13.86
N THR A 135 4.18 -19.52 -14.71
CA THR A 135 4.26 -20.97 -14.50
C THR A 135 5.51 -21.49 -15.23
N PRO A 136 6.40 -22.23 -14.56
CA PRO A 136 7.57 -22.82 -15.20
C PRO A 136 7.18 -23.74 -16.36
N LEU A 137 7.96 -23.73 -17.45
CA LEU A 137 7.70 -24.55 -18.64
C LEU A 137 7.66 -26.06 -18.34
N THR A 138 8.32 -26.51 -17.27
CA THR A 138 8.30 -27.92 -16.83
C THR A 138 6.93 -28.39 -16.36
N ASP A 139 6.12 -27.47 -15.86
CA ASP A 139 4.82 -27.75 -15.24
C ASP A 139 3.68 -27.41 -16.21
N CYS A 140 4.00 -26.84 -17.38
CA CYS A 140 3.03 -26.53 -18.42
C CYS A 140 2.69 -27.77 -19.25
N PHE A 141 1.39 -28.00 -19.47
CA PHE A 141 0.92 -28.92 -20.50
C PHE A 141 1.18 -28.30 -21.88
N MET A 142 1.95 -28.97 -22.72
CA MET A 142 2.39 -28.49 -24.02
C MET A 142 2.28 -29.59 -25.08
N LEU A 143 2.03 -29.18 -26.33
CA LEU A 143 1.94 -30.10 -27.46
C LEU A 143 3.10 -29.85 -28.44
N ALA A 144 3.55 -30.92 -29.08
CA ALA A 144 4.56 -30.80 -30.14
C ALA A 144 3.90 -30.33 -31.44
N ALA A 145 4.60 -29.51 -32.24
CA ALA A 145 4.07 -28.97 -33.49
C ALA A 145 3.75 -30.05 -34.55
N ASP A 146 4.38 -31.20 -34.45
CA ASP A 146 4.19 -32.39 -35.28
C ASP A 146 3.12 -33.35 -34.73
N ALA A 147 2.49 -33.02 -33.59
CA ALA A 147 1.41 -33.83 -33.03
C ALA A 147 0.21 -33.90 -33.98
N VAL A 148 -0.45 -35.05 -33.98
CA VAL A 148 -1.66 -35.31 -34.74
C VAL A 148 -2.85 -35.23 -33.79
N LEU A 149 -3.91 -34.53 -34.19
CA LEU A 149 -5.15 -34.38 -33.42
C LEU A 149 -6.03 -35.64 -33.60
N ASP A 150 -5.59 -36.74 -33.00
CA ASP A 150 -6.35 -37.99 -32.92
C ASP A 150 -7.31 -37.99 -31.72
N PHE A 151 -8.16 -39.02 -31.63
CA PHE A 151 -9.10 -39.16 -30.53
C PHE A 151 -8.41 -39.14 -29.15
N ASN A 152 -7.20 -39.72 -29.03
CA ASN A 152 -6.47 -39.79 -27.77
C ASN A 152 -5.95 -38.42 -27.34
N THR A 153 -5.25 -37.70 -28.23
CA THR A 153 -4.75 -36.36 -27.94
C THR A 153 -5.88 -35.37 -27.72
N MET A 154 -6.96 -35.44 -28.51
CA MET A 154 -8.14 -34.61 -28.28
C MET A 154 -8.75 -34.86 -26.90
N THR A 155 -8.83 -36.12 -26.47
CA THR A 155 -9.29 -36.48 -25.13
C THR A 155 -8.35 -35.97 -24.04
N GLU A 156 -7.03 -36.10 -24.23
CA GLU A 156 -6.02 -35.60 -23.30
C GLU A 156 -6.10 -34.07 -23.14
N ILE A 157 -6.26 -33.35 -24.25
CA ILE A 157 -6.47 -31.90 -24.27
C ILE A 157 -7.71 -31.53 -23.47
N MET A 158 -8.85 -32.21 -23.69
CA MET A 158 -10.08 -31.95 -22.93
C MET A 158 -9.92 -32.26 -21.44
N GLN A 159 -9.23 -33.34 -21.08
CA GLN A 159 -8.98 -33.74 -19.70
C GLN A 159 -8.05 -32.77 -18.97
N SER A 160 -7.11 -32.14 -19.69
CA SER A 160 -6.21 -31.14 -19.12
C SER A 160 -6.95 -29.91 -18.57
N GLY A 161 -8.11 -29.57 -19.13
CA GLY A 161 -8.93 -28.43 -18.72
C GLY A 161 -8.34 -27.05 -19.07
N TYR A 162 -7.21 -26.98 -19.77
CA TYR A 162 -6.59 -25.72 -20.17
C TYR A 162 -7.23 -25.16 -21.43
N THR A 163 -7.38 -23.84 -21.52
CA THR A 163 -7.95 -23.18 -22.72
C THR A 163 -6.89 -22.82 -23.76
N ARG A 164 -5.65 -22.62 -23.32
CA ARG A 164 -4.53 -22.11 -24.12
C ARG A 164 -3.32 -23.02 -23.89
N ILE A 165 -2.86 -23.68 -24.94
CA ILE A 165 -1.84 -24.72 -24.85
C ILE A 165 -0.66 -24.32 -25.73
N PRO A 166 0.54 -24.11 -25.16
CA PRO A 166 1.73 -23.80 -25.94
C PRO A 166 2.11 -24.96 -26.86
N VAL A 167 2.53 -24.61 -28.08
CA VAL A 167 3.01 -25.55 -29.10
C VAL A 167 4.50 -25.33 -29.31
N PHE A 168 5.29 -26.37 -29.09
CA PHE A 168 6.75 -26.31 -29.19
C PHE A 168 7.26 -27.09 -30.40
N GLU A 169 8.44 -26.70 -30.90
CA GLU A 169 9.12 -27.37 -32.01
C GLU A 169 10.50 -27.84 -31.58
N ILE A 170 10.77 -29.14 -31.74
CA ILE A 170 12.02 -29.85 -31.37
C ILE A 170 12.27 -29.89 -29.85
N GLU A 171 12.31 -28.74 -29.18
CA GLU A 171 12.62 -28.59 -27.77
C GLU A 171 11.51 -27.83 -27.04
N ARG A 172 11.19 -28.20 -25.80
CA ARG A 172 10.15 -27.55 -24.99
C ARG A 172 10.43 -26.08 -24.65
N SER A 173 11.68 -25.64 -24.78
CA SER A 173 12.09 -24.24 -24.63
C SER A 173 11.73 -23.39 -25.86
N ASN A 174 11.51 -24.03 -27.02
CA ASN A 174 11.23 -23.36 -28.28
C ASN A 174 9.73 -23.38 -28.61
N ILE A 175 9.02 -22.39 -28.09
CA ILE A 175 7.58 -22.20 -28.32
C ILE A 175 7.36 -21.45 -29.64
N VAL A 176 6.62 -22.08 -30.56
CA VAL A 176 6.38 -21.55 -31.91
C VAL A 176 4.96 -21.02 -32.08
N ASP A 177 3.98 -21.65 -31.43
CA ASP A 177 2.56 -21.30 -31.57
C ASP A 177 1.80 -21.51 -30.25
N ILE A 178 0.56 -21.02 -30.20
CA ILE A 178 -0.38 -21.28 -29.12
C ILE A 178 -1.69 -21.85 -29.67
N LEU A 179 -2.09 -23.01 -29.17
CA LEU A 179 -3.34 -23.66 -29.53
C LEU A 179 -4.46 -23.18 -28.60
N PHE A 180 -5.54 -22.67 -29.18
CA PHE A 180 -6.75 -22.35 -28.42
C PHE A 180 -7.72 -23.52 -28.54
N VAL A 181 -8.15 -24.07 -27.41
CA VAL A 181 -9.00 -25.27 -27.40
C VAL A 181 -10.32 -25.08 -28.15
N LYS A 182 -10.87 -23.86 -28.14
CA LYS A 182 -12.10 -23.54 -28.88
C LYS A 182 -11.96 -23.72 -30.41
N ASP A 183 -10.75 -23.62 -30.95
CA ASP A 183 -10.50 -23.75 -32.39
C ASP A 183 -10.58 -25.19 -32.86
N LEU A 184 -10.48 -26.14 -31.91
CA LEU A 184 -10.67 -27.56 -32.13
C LEU A 184 -12.16 -27.95 -32.23
N ALA A 185 -13.10 -27.03 -31.97
CA ALA A 185 -14.53 -27.33 -31.93
C ALA A 185 -15.12 -27.86 -33.24
N PHE A 186 -14.49 -27.53 -34.37
CA PHE A 186 -14.89 -27.99 -35.71
C PHE A 186 -13.93 -29.02 -36.31
N VAL A 187 -12.94 -29.49 -35.53
CA VAL A 187 -11.97 -30.48 -35.98
C VAL A 187 -12.51 -31.86 -35.63
N ASP A 188 -12.71 -32.69 -36.65
CA ASP A 188 -13.09 -34.08 -36.46
C ASP A 188 -11.84 -34.89 -36.06
N PRO A 189 -11.83 -35.58 -34.90
CA PRO A 189 -10.72 -36.45 -34.51
C PRO A 189 -10.49 -37.63 -35.48
N ASP A 190 -11.51 -38.02 -36.27
CA ASP A 190 -11.38 -39.10 -37.25
C ASP A 190 -10.49 -38.69 -38.45
N ASP A 191 -10.39 -37.39 -38.75
CA ASP A 191 -9.59 -36.86 -39.85
C ASP A 191 -8.08 -36.88 -39.58
N CYS A 192 -7.65 -37.13 -38.34
CA CYS A 192 -6.24 -37.19 -37.93
C CYS A 192 -5.45 -35.97 -38.44
N THR A 193 -6.03 -34.78 -38.26
CA THR A 193 -5.46 -33.54 -38.81
C THR A 193 -4.20 -33.18 -38.03
N PRO A 194 -3.08 -32.84 -38.70
CA PRO A 194 -1.87 -32.41 -38.00
C PRO A 194 -2.11 -31.05 -37.33
N LEU A 195 -1.63 -30.89 -36.10
CA LEU A 195 -1.81 -29.69 -35.29
C LEU A 195 -1.33 -28.42 -36.01
N LYS A 196 -0.21 -28.54 -36.74
CA LYS A 196 0.38 -27.46 -37.55
C LYS A 196 -0.61 -26.83 -38.53
N THR A 197 -1.55 -27.59 -39.10
CA THR A 197 -2.56 -27.04 -40.01
C THR A 197 -3.51 -26.10 -39.29
N ILE A 198 -3.91 -26.46 -38.07
CA ILE A 198 -4.81 -25.65 -37.24
C ILE A 198 -4.09 -24.39 -36.76
N THR A 199 -2.87 -24.51 -36.23
CA THR A 199 -2.13 -23.34 -35.76
C THR A 199 -1.80 -22.37 -36.90
N GLN A 200 -1.44 -22.88 -38.08
CA GLN A 200 -1.19 -22.06 -39.27
C GLN A 200 -2.46 -21.44 -39.87
N PHE A 201 -3.63 -22.03 -39.64
CA PHE A 201 -4.90 -21.48 -40.11
C PHE A 201 -5.35 -20.29 -39.23
N TYR A 202 -5.32 -20.46 -37.91
CA TYR A 202 -5.79 -19.44 -36.97
C TYR A 202 -4.74 -18.36 -36.66
N LYS A 203 -3.44 -18.70 -36.67
CA LYS A 203 -2.29 -17.81 -36.43
C LYS A 203 -2.52 -16.84 -35.27
N HIS A 204 -2.72 -17.37 -34.08
CA HIS A 204 -2.83 -16.52 -32.89
C HIS A 204 -1.52 -15.77 -32.63
N PRO A 205 -1.58 -14.49 -32.24
CA PRO A 205 -0.39 -13.73 -31.93
C PRO A 205 0.30 -14.30 -30.69
N LEU A 206 1.61 -14.51 -30.81
CA LEU A 206 2.46 -14.99 -29.71
C LEU A 206 3.12 -13.78 -29.05
N HIS A 207 2.71 -13.50 -27.82
CA HIS A 207 3.26 -12.40 -27.03
C HIS A 207 4.40 -12.91 -26.17
N CYS A 208 5.63 -12.57 -26.56
CA CYS A 208 6.84 -12.90 -25.81
C CYS A 208 7.30 -11.69 -25.00
N VAL A 209 7.52 -11.89 -23.71
CA VAL A 209 7.82 -10.83 -22.76
C VAL A 209 9.01 -11.23 -21.90
N PHE A 210 9.78 -10.26 -21.43
CA PHE A 210 10.93 -10.53 -20.56
C PHE A 210 10.47 -10.75 -19.12
N SER A 211 11.18 -11.61 -18.38
CA SER A 211 10.86 -11.97 -17.00
C SER A 211 10.85 -10.78 -16.03
N ASP A 212 11.66 -9.76 -16.30
CA ASP A 212 11.79 -8.53 -15.52
C ASP A 212 10.67 -7.51 -15.80
N THR A 213 9.81 -7.78 -16.78
CA THR A 213 8.71 -6.87 -17.11
C THR A 213 7.73 -6.80 -15.94
N LYS A 214 7.25 -5.60 -15.63
CA LYS A 214 6.29 -5.39 -14.54
C LYS A 214 4.89 -5.82 -14.93
N LEU A 215 4.13 -6.31 -13.95
CA LEU A 215 2.77 -6.80 -14.20
C LEU A 215 1.79 -5.69 -14.59
N ASP A 216 2.02 -4.44 -14.18
CA ASP A 216 1.19 -3.30 -14.59
C ASP A 216 1.25 -3.06 -16.12
N ALA A 217 2.46 -3.04 -16.68
CA ALA A 217 2.67 -2.93 -18.13
C ALA A 217 2.11 -4.16 -18.89
N MET A 218 2.29 -5.36 -18.34
CA MET A 218 1.74 -6.59 -18.93
C MET A 218 0.22 -6.60 -18.96
N LEU A 219 -0.42 -6.11 -17.89
CA LEU A 219 -1.88 -6.02 -17.83
C LEU A 219 -2.44 -5.06 -18.88
N GLU A 220 -1.75 -3.94 -19.16
CA GLU A 220 -2.12 -3.05 -20.26
C GLU A 220 -1.97 -3.70 -21.63
N GLU A 221 -0.94 -4.52 -21.82
CA GLU A 221 -0.73 -5.25 -23.07
C GLU A 221 -1.83 -6.30 -23.30
N PHE A 222 -2.24 -7.04 -22.27
CA PHE A 222 -3.34 -8.00 -22.35
C PHE A 222 -4.73 -7.37 -22.58
N LYS A 223 -4.90 -6.08 -22.26
CA LYS A 223 -6.18 -5.36 -22.47
C LYS A 223 -6.32 -4.79 -23.87
N LYS A 224 -5.23 -4.69 -24.63
CA LYS A 224 -5.25 -4.24 -26.03
C LYS A 224 -5.73 -5.36 -26.95
#